data_AF-A0A956IFY9-F1
#
_entry.id   AF-A0A956IFY9-F1
#
_cell.length_a   1.000
_cell.length_b   1.000
_cell.length_c   1.000
_cell.angle_alpha   90.00
_cell.angle_beta   90.00
_cell.angle_gamma   90.00
#
_symmetry.space_group_name_H-M   'P 1'
#
loop_
_entity.id
_entity.type
_entity.pdbx_description
1 polymer ?
#
loop_
_entity_poly.entity_id
_entity_poly.type
_entity_poly.pdbx_seq_one_letter_code
_entity_poly.pdbx_strand_id
1 'polypeptide(L)'
;MMAQIEEVPKRKEGPRGEVDHEFLRLVMRWLDGATDGVAVRQLLEDLAEYLQRHFASEEGPKGLFETLVRDAPRVTHQVDLLREEHGELLATVDALTPKIPNTLDPLSEALQDQVHALVVKLRAHEAKEEDLIQHSAMRDIGGQG
;
A
#
# COMPACT_ATOMS: atom_id res chain seq x y z
N MET A 1 25.83 -17.44 -9.12
CA MET A 1 25.84 -16.60 -7.91
C MET A 1 24.39 -16.59 -7.44
N MET A 2 24.05 -17.42 -6.45
CA MET A 2 22.67 -17.60 -5.99
C MET A 2 22.29 -16.41 -5.10
N ALA A 3 21.24 -15.68 -5.49
CA ALA A 3 20.66 -14.64 -4.65
C ALA A 3 20.14 -15.31 -3.37
N GLN A 4 20.65 -14.88 -2.22
CA GLN A 4 20.10 -15.28 -0.93
C GLN A 4 18.69 -14.67 -0.87
N ILE A 5 17.67 -15.52 -0.81
CA ILE A 5 16.31 -15.10 -0.48
C ILE A 5 16.40 -14.65 0.99
N GLU A 6 16.51 -13.33 1.21
CA GLU A 6 16.33 -12.76 2.54
C GLU A 6 14.95 -13.19 3.04
N GLU A 7 14.90 -13.81 4.21
CA GLU A 7 13.64 -14.30 4.79
C GLU A 7 12.61 -13.16 4.84
N VAL A 8 11.38 -13.44 4.40
CA VAL A 8 10.24 -12.54 4.60
C VAL A 8 10.19 -12.21 6.09
N PRO A 9 10.37 -10.95 6.52
CA PRO A 9 10.43 -10.62 7.92
C PRO A 9 9.10 -10.95 8.55
N LYS A 10 9.16 -11.78 9.59
CA LYS A 10 8.00 -12.06 10.42
C LYS A 10 7.47 -10.75 10.96
N ARG A 11 6.16 -10.54 10.76
CA ARG A 11 5.36 -9.45 11.35
C ARG A 11 5.88 -9.11 12.75
N LYS A 12 6.35 -7.88 12.95
CA LYS A 12 6.36 -7.30 14.29
C LYS A 12 4.94 -6.85 14.55
N GLU A 13 4.30 -7.41 15.58
CA GLU A 13 3.03 -6.87 16.08
C GLU A 13 3.31 -5.47 16.63
N GLY A 14 3.11 -4.46 15.80
CA GLY A 14 3.10 -3.07 16.22
C GLY A 14 1.93 -2.79 17.17
N PRO A 15 2.00 -1.73 17.99
CA PRO A 15 0.89 -1.33 18.85
C PRO A 15 -0.37 -1.13 18.00
N ARG A 16 -1.51 -1.67 18.48
CA ARG A 16 -2.81 -1.58 17.81
C ARG A 16 -3.07 -0.14 17.34
N GLY A 17 -3.12 0.06 16.02
CA GLY A 17 -3.67 1.27 15.40
C GLY A 17 -2.70 2.15 14.64
N GLU A 18 -1.39 1.88 14.65
CA GLU A 18 -0.44 2.58 13.78
C GLU A 18 -0.05 1.63 12.65
N VAL A 19 -0.59 1.89 11.46
CA VAL A 19 -0.25 1.13 10.25
C VAL A 19 0.91 1.84 9.59
N ASP A 20 2.06 1.17 9.62
CA ASP A 20 3.35 1.76 9.28
C ASP A 20 3.69 1.54 7.81
N HIS A 21 3.84 2.64 7.05
CA HIS A 21 4.18 2.62 5.63
C HIS A 21 5.54 1.95 5.34
N GLU A 22 6.42 1.75 6.34
CA GLU A 22 7.67 1.01 6.11
C GLU A 22 7.39 -0.44 5.71
N PHE A 23 6.36 -1.08 6.27
CA PHE A 23 5.99 -2.43 5.84
C PHE A 23 5.56 -2.45 4.36
N LEU A 24 4.74 -1.49 3.93
CA LEU A 24 4.32 -1.39 2.53
C LEU A 24 5.54 -1.20 1.62
N ARG A 25 6.46 -0.32 1.99
CA ARG A 25 7.71 -0.08 1.24
C ARG A 25 8.58 -1.32 1.15
N LEU A 26 8.66 -2.11 2.22
CA LEU A 26 9.40 -3.38 2.22
C LEU A 26 8.78 -4.40 1.27
N VAL A 27 7.46 -4.59 1.33
CA VAL A 27 6.75 -5.50 0.42
C VAL A 27 6.90 -5.06 -1.03
N MET A 28 6.76 -3.76 -1.33
CA MET A 28 6.99 -3.22 -2.68
C MET A 28 8.41 -3.47 -3.17
N ARG A 29 9.42 -3.36 -2.29
CA ARG A 29 10.82 -3.63 -2.65
C ARG A 29 11.04 -5.11 -2.97
N TRP A 30 10.44 -6.04 -2.22
CA TRP A 30 10.55 -7.46 -2.55
C TRP A 30 9.79 -7.82 -3.81
N LEU A 31 8.61 -7.23 -4.04
CA LEU A 31 7.88 -7.43 -5.30
C LEU A 31 8.68 -6.98 -6.53
N ASP A 32 9.46 -5.91 -6.41
CA ASP A 32 10.34 -5.41 -7.48
C ASP A 32 11.50 -6.37 -7.81
N GLY A 33 11.94 -7.17 -6.82
CA GLY A 33 13.05 -8.12 -6.95
C GLY A 33 12.65 -9.60 -7.10
N ALA A 34 11.41 -9.96 -6.80
CA ALA A 34 10.91 -11.32 -6.86
C ALA A 34 10.65 -11.73 -8.32
N THR A 35 11.16 -12.89 -8.70
CA THR A 35 11.05 -13.38 -10.09
C THR A 35 10.29 -14.69 -10.19
N ASP A 36 10.29 -15.51 -9.14
CA ASP A 36 9.55 -16.77 -9.10
C ASP A 36 8.10 -16.58 -8.65
N GLY A 37 7.21 -17.42 -9.18
CA GLY A 37 5.77 -17.31 -8.95
C GLY A 37 5.33 -17.56 -7.51
N VAL A 38 5.99 -18.47 -6.79
CA VAL A 38 5.68 -18.73 -5.37
C VAL A 38 5.94 -17.49 -4.52
N ALA A 39 7.12 -16.88 -4.65
CA ALA A 39 7.46 -15.67 -3.89
C ALA A 39 6.54 -14.51 -4.21
N VAL A 40 6.30 -14.23 -5.49
CA VAL A 40 5.40 -13.12 -5.90
C VAL A 40 3.98 -13.34 -5.39
N ARG A 41 3.46 -14.56 -5.47
CA ARG A 41 2.11 -14.86 -4.99
C ARG A 41 1.98 -14.63 -3.48
N GLN A 42 2.93 -15.12 -2.69
CA GLN A 42 2.91 -14.92 -1.24
C GLN A 42 2.96 -13.43 -0.89
N LEU A 43 3.82 -12.66 -1.58
CA LEU A 43 3.93 -11.22 -1.37
C LEU A 43 2.63 -10.47 -1.73
N LEU A 44 1.91 -10.90 -2.77
CA LEU A 44 0.61 -10.31 -3.13
C LEU A 44 -0.49 -10.66 -2.11
N GLU A 45 -0.49 -11.87 -1.57
CA GLU A 45 -1.42 -12.29 -0.51
C GLU A 45 -1.16 -11.48 0.79
N ASP A 46 0.12 -11.32 1.17
CA ASP A 46 0.52 -10.51 2.33
C ASP A 46 0.19 -9.03 2.13
N LEU A 47 0.39 -8.51 0.90
CA LEU A 47 0.02 -7.15 0.52
C LEU A 47 -1.49 -6.93 0.62
N ALA A 48 -2.31 -7.86 0.13
CA ALA A 48 -3.77 -7.74 0.20
C ALA A 48 -4.25 -7.64 1.66
N GLU A 49 -3.76 -8.52 2.55
CA GLU A 49 -4.12 -8.48 3.96
C GLU A 49 -3.67 -7.16 4.62
N TYR A 50 -2.47 -6.68 4.27
CA TYR A 50 -1.98 -5.40 4.77
C TYR A 50 -2.84 -4.23 4.30
N LEU A 51 -3.11 -4.11 2.99
CA LEU A 51 -3.89 -3.01 2.41
C LEU A 51 -5.31 -2.96 3.00
N GLN A 52 -5.98 -4.11 3.16
CA GLN A 52 -7.30 -4.17 3.77
C GLN A 52 -7.30 -3.58 5.19
N ARG A 53 -6.28 -3.90 5.99
CA ARG A 53 -6.15 -3.38 7.36
C ARG A 53 -5.77 -1.90 7.38
N HIS A 54 -4.89 -1.49 6.49
CA HIS A 54 -4.45 -0.11 6.32
C HIS A 54 -5.63 0.78 5.97
N PHE A 55 -6.34 0.48 4.88
CA PHE A 55 -7.48 1.25 4.43
C PHE A 55 -8.61 1.25 5.47
N ALA A 56 -8.84 0.14 6.17
CA ALA A 56 -9.82 0.11 7.26
C ALA A 56 -9.45 1.05 8.43
N SER A 57 -8.15 1.27 8.69
CA SER A 57 -7.70 2.21 9.73
C SER A 57 -7.87 3.68 9.32
N GLU A 58 -7.82 3.96 8.01
CA GLU A 58 -7.93 5.31 7.47
C GLU A 58 -9.37 5.72 7.23
N GLU A 59 -10.17 4.80 6.66
CA GLU A 59 -11.55 5.04 6.25
C GLU A 59 -12.57 4.72 7.34
N GLY A 60 -12.18 3.93 8.35
CA GLY A 60 -13.08 3.50 9.42
C GLY A 60 -13.66 4.66 10.23
N PRO A 61 -14.70 4.40 11.05
CA PRO A 61 -15.22 5.40 11.96
C PRO A 61 -14.12 5.89 12.91
N LYS A 62 -13.90 7.21 12.96
CA LYS A 62 -12.78 7.88 13.63
C LYS A 62 -11.40 7.57 13.03
N GLY A 63 -11.36 7.09 11.80
CA GLY A 63 -10.14 6.89 11.04
C GLY A 63 -9.46 8.21 10.68
N LEU A 64 -8.27 8.10 10.09
CA LEU A 64 -7.46 9.25 9.68
C LEU A 64 -8.26 10.20 8.78
N PHE A 65 -8.97 9.67 7.78
CA PHE A 65 -9.68 10.49 6.80
C PHE A 65 -10.86 11.26 7.42
N GLU A 66 -11.59 10.67 8.36
CA GLU A 66 -12.65 11.38 9.08
C GLU A 66 -12.08 12.54 9.91
N THR A 67 -10.93 12.31 10.55
CA THR A 67 -10.21 13.35 11.30
C THR A 67 -9.71 14.47 10.39
N LEU A 68 -9.09 14.14 9.25
CA LEU A 68 -8.62 15.12 8.27
C LEU A 68 -9.76 15.97 7.69
N VAL A 69 -10.90 15.36 7.35
CA VAL A 69 -12.06 16.10 6.83
C VAL A 69 -12.67 17.00 7.89
N ARG A 70 -12.77 16.53 9.14
CA ARG A 70 -13.28 17.34 10.25
C ARG A 70 -12.39 18.56 10.51
N ASP A 71 -11.09 18.36 10.54
CA ASP A 71 -10.12 19.39 10.94
C ASP A 71 -9.76 20.31 9.75
N ALA A 72 -9.87 19.82 8.51
CA ALA A 72 -9.64 20.58 7.29
C ALA A 72 -10.65 20.25 6.17
N PRO A 73 -11.92 20.72 6.23
CA PRO A 73 -12.98 20.35 5.28
C PRO A 73 -12.67 20.53 3.79
N ARG A 74 -11.73 21.43 3.45
CA ARG A 74 -11.23 21.64 2.08
C ARG A 74 -10.60 20.39 1.45
N VAL A 75 -10.14 19.42 2.25
CA VAL A 75 -9.50 18.20 1.74
C VAL A 75 -10.49 17.08 1.38
N THR A 76 -11.79 17.28 1.60
CA THR A 76 -12.84 16.27 1.36
C THR A 76 -12.71 15.62 -0.02
N HIS A 77 -12.54 16.42 -1.07
CA HIS A 77 -12.42 15.89 -2.42
C HIS A 77 -11.17 15.01 -2.61
N GLN A 78 -10.03 15.38 -2.00
CA GLN A 78 -8.80 14.58 -2.08
C GLN A 78 -8.96 13.25 -1.33
N VAL A 79 -9.62 13.28 -0.16
CA VAL A 79 -9.96 12.08 0.61
C VAL A 79 -10.88 11.15 -0.18
N ASP A 80 -11.89 11.68 -0.86
CA ASP A 80 -12.79 10.85 -1.67
C ASP A 80 -12.06 10.18 -2.84
N LEU A 81 -11.12 10.88 -3.48
CA LEU A 81 -10.27 10.29 -4.53
C LEU A 81 -9.37 9.17 -3.98
N LEU A 82 -8.80 9.34 -2.78
CA LEU A 82 -7.99 8.28 -2.16
C LEU A 82 -8.81 7.02 -1.84
N ARG A 83 -10.05 7.18 -1.36
CA ARG A 83 -10.98 6.06 -1.13
C ARG A 83 -11.31 5.29 -2.41
N GLU A 84 -11.51 6.00 -3.51
CA GLU A 84 -11.70 5.36 -4.82
C GLU A 84 -10.44 4.58 -5.22
N GLU A 85 -9.26 5.17 -5.06
CA GLU A 85 -7.97 4.53 -5.32
C GLU A 85 -7.75 3.27 -4.45
N HIS A 86 -8.16 3.27 -3.18
CA HIS A 86 -8.09 2.10 -2.31
C HIS A 86 -8.85 0.90 -2.89
N GLY A 87 -10.07 1.14 -3.36
CA GLY A 87 -10.89 0.13 -4.01
C GLY A 87 -10.22 -0.42 -5.28
N GLU A 88 -9.64 0.45 -6.10
CA GLU A 88 -8.92 0.04 -7.31
C GLU A 88 -7.64 -0.76 -7.02
N LEU A 89 -6.89 -0.38 -5.99
CA LEU A 89 -5.67 -1.07 -5.59
C LEU A 89 -5.98 -2.48 -5.09
N LEU A 90 -6.95 -2.64 -4.19
CA LEU A 90 -7.40 -3.95 -3.71
C LEU A 90 -7.89 -4.83 -4.87
N ALA A 91 -8.74 -4.28 -5.74
CA ALA A 91 -9.23 -5.01 -6.89
C ALA A 91 -8.09 -5.44 -7.83
N THR A 92 -7.04 -4.62 -7.97
CA THR A 92 -5.85 -4.96 -8.77
C THR A 92 -5.09 -6.14 -8.14
N VAL A 93 -4.85 -6.12 -6.82
CA VAL A 93 -4.17 -7.23 -6.12
C VAL A 93 -4.98 -8.52 -6.21
N ASP A 94 -6.28 -8.45 -5.94
CA ASP A 94 -7.18 -9.61 -5.99
C ASP A 94 -7.28 -10.21 -7.40
N ALA A 95 -7.26 -9.37 -8.44
CA ALA A 95 -7.29 -9.83 -9.83
C ALA A 95 -5.94 -10.40 -10.31
N LEU A 96 -4.82 -9.94 -9.74
CA LEU A 96 -3.48 -10.35 -10.13
C LEU A 96 -3.06 -11.66 -9.46
N THR A 97 -3.32 -11.80 -8.15
CA THR A 97 -2.92 -12.95 -7.33
C THR A 97 -3.24 -14.31 -7.95
N PRO A 98 -4.48 -14.60 -8.42
CA PRO A 98 -4.81 -15.92 -8.99
C PRO A 98 -4.17 -16.17 -10.37
N LYS A 99 -3.63 -15.14 -11.03
CA LYS A 99 -2.90 -15.28 -12.31
C LYS A 99 -1.44 -15.67 -12.10
N ILE A 100 -0.90 -15.45 -10.91
CA ILE A 100 0.47 -15.79 -10.58
C ILE A 100 0.57 -17.31 -10.41
N PRO A 101 1.42 -18.00 -11.21
CA PRO A 101 1.54 -19.44 -11.12
C PRO A 101 2.22 -19.83 -9.81
N ASN A 102 1.73 -20.89 -9.17
CA ASN A 102 2.30 -21.41 -7.92
C ASN A 102 3.49 -22.35 -8.21
N THR A 103 4.53 -21.81 -8.84
CA THR A 103 5.74 -22.52 -9.25
C THR A 103 6.99 -21.70 -8.95
N LEU A 104 8.14 -22.37 -8.82
CA LEU A 104 9.45 -21.73 -8.70
C LEU A 104 9.99 -21.21 -10.04
N ASP A 105 9.26 -21.45 -11.14
CA ASP A 105 9.62 -20.90 -12.44
C ASP A 105 9.47 -19.37 -12.47
N PRO A 106 10.30 -18.67 -13.26
CA PRO A 106 10.16 -17.25 -13.47
C PRO A 106 8.77 -16.89 -14.04
N LEU A 107 8.24 -15.74 -13.61
CA LEU A 107 7.05 -15.17 -14.22
C LEU A 107 7.27 -14.86 -15.70
N SER A 108 6.22 -15.00 -16.50
CA SER A 108 6.20 -14.43 -17.85
C SER A 108 6.37 -12.91 -17.78
N GLU A 109 7.02 -12.32 -18.78
CA GLU A 109 7.21 -10.86 -18.93
C GLU A 109 5.90 -10.08 -18.70
N ALA A 110 4.79 -10.52 -19.30
CA ALA A 110 3.49 -9.87 -19.13
C ALA A 110 2.94 -9.87 -17.68
N LEU A 111 3.32 -10.84 -16.85
CA LEU A 111 2.95 -10.87 -15.42
C LEU A 111 3.91 -10.00 -14.60
N GLN A 112 5.20 -9.99 -14.95
CA GLN A 112 6.18 -9.09 -14.33
C GLN A 112 5.79 -7.62 -14.54
N ASP A 113 5.38 -7.27 -15.75
CA ASP A 113 4.90 -5.92 -16.08
C ASP A 113 3.66 -5.52 -15.25
N GLN A 114 2.73 -6.45 -15.04
CA GLN A 114 1.55 -6.22 -14.20
C GLN A 114 1.91 -6.02 -12.73
N VAL A 115 2.83 -6.82 -12.20
CA VAL A 115 3.35 -6.66 -10.83
C VAL A 115 4.06 -5.32 -10.68
N HIS A 116 4.92 -4.97 -11.63
CA HIS A 116 5.63 -3.69 -11.60
C HIS A 116 4.67 -2.50 -11.69
N ALA A 117 3.65 -2.57 -12.55
CA ALA A 117 2.62 -1.54 -12.65
C ALA A 117 1.85 -1.35 -11.33
N LEU A 118 1.55 -2.45 -10.61
CA LEU A 118 0.97 -2.38 -9.27
C LEU A 118 1.89 -1.67 -8.27
N VAL A 119 3.18 -2.03 -8.24
CA VAL A 119 4.18 -1.36 -7.36
C VAL A 119 4.25 0.14 -7.67
N VAL A 120 4.27 0.53 -8.95
CA VAL A 120 4.26 1.94 -9.36
C VAL A 120 3.00 2.65 -8.86
N LYS A 121 1.83 2.03 -8.98
CA LYS A 121 0.57 2.59 -8.46
C LYS A 121 0.59 2.77 -6.94
N LEU A 122 1.09 1.79 -6.19
CA LEU A 122 1.20 1.86 -4.74
C LEU A 122 2.12 3.00 -4.28
N ARG A 123 3.27 3.18 -4.95
CA ARG A 123 4.18 4.31 -4.65
C ARG A 123 3.52 5.66 -4.94
N ALA A 124 2.76 5.75 -6.03
CA ALA A 124 2.05 6.98 -6.38
C ALA A 124 0.93 7.29 -5.38
N HIS A 125 0.24 6.26 -4.91
CA HIS A 125 -0.78 6.37 -3.88
C HIS A 125 -0.18 6.87 -2.56
N GLU A 126 0.87 6.22 -2.06
CA GLU A 126 1.57 6.61 -0.84
C GLU A 126 2.04 8.07 -0.87
N ALA A 127 2.55 8.53 -2.02
CA ALA A 127 2.98 9.91 -2.19
C ALA A 127 1.83 10.93 -2.08
N LYS A 128 0.62 10.58 -2.54
CA LYS A 128 -0.56 11.44 -2.41
C LYS A 128 -1.04 11.53 -0.97
N GLU A 129 -0.97 10.43 -0.22
CA GLU A 129 -1.34 10.40 1.19
C GLU A 129 -0.39 11.24 2.03
N GLU A 130 0.91 11.09 1.81
CA GLU A 130 1.93 11.92 2.47
C GLU A 130 1.71 13.41 2.17
N ASP A 131 1.46 13.76 0.90
CA ASP A 131 1.15 15.14 0.48
C ASP A 131 -0.09 15.69 1.22
N LEU A 132 -1.16 14.89 1.28
CA LEU A 132 -2.39 15.24 1.98
C LEU A 132 -2.15 15.51 3.47
N ILE A 133 -1.41 14.62 4.14
CA ILE A 133 -1.10 14.72 5.56
C ILE A 133 -0.25 15.96 5.83
N GLN A 134 0.82 16.18 5.04
CA GLN A 134 1.68 17.35 5.19
C GLN A 134 0.95 18.68 4.96
N HIS A 135 0.11 18.75 3.92
CA HIS A 135 -0.69 19.95 3.61
C HIS A 135 -1.74 20.26 4.67
N SER A 136 -2.26 19.24 5.36
CA SER A 136 -3.17 19.44 6.49
C SER A 136 -2.40 19.97 7.73
N ALA A 137 -1.24 19.40 8.04
CA ALA A 137 -0.44 19.75 9.21
C ALA A 137 0.25 21.13 9.12
N MET A 138 0.82 21.49 7.97
CA MET A 138 1.60 22.73 7.82
C MET A 138 0.76 24.01 7.91
N ARG A 139 -0.55 23.95 7.64
CA ARG A 139 -1.41 25.15 7.60
C ARG A 139 -2.16 25.44 8.89
N ASP A 140 -2.13 24.54 9.87
CA ASP A 140 -2.68 24.80 11.21
C ASP A 140 -1.69 25.60 12.09
N ILE A 141 -0.40 25.59 11.74
CA ILE A 141 0.65 26.36 12.44
C ILE A 141 0.66 27.85 12.04
N GLY A 142 -0.12 28.25 11.03
CA GLY A 142 -0.22 29.64 10.55
C GLY A 142 -1.19 30.54 11.30
N GLY A 143 -1.91 30.01 12.31
CA GLY A 143 -3.00 30.70 13.02
C GLY A 143 -2.60 31.46 14.29
N GLN A 144 -1.36 31.93 14.43
CA GLN A 144 -0.97 32.84 15.50
C GLN A 144 -0.31 34.09 14.91
N GLY A 145 -1.08 35.17 14.84
CA GLY A 145 -0.66 36.51 14.40
C GLY A 145 -1.85 37.43 14.23
#